data_AF-A0A2V8E618-F1
#
_entry.id   AF-A0A2V8E618-F1
#
_cell.length_a   1.000
_cell.length_b   1.000
_cell.length_c   1.000
_cell.angle_alpha   90.00
_cell.angle_beta   90.00
_cell.angle_gamma   90.00
#
_symmetry.space_group_name_H-M   'P 1'
#
loop_
_entity.id
_entity.type
_entity.pdbx_description
1 polymer ?
#
loop_
_entity_poly.entity_id
_entity_poly.type
_entity_poly.pdbx_seq_one_letter_code
_entity_poly.pdbx_strand_id
1 'polypeptide(L)'
;MSSRGTLLAEAYAACASLARSHYENFPVASRLLPPAMRPHVSAVYAFARVADDIADEGVVPASTRQTRLADWQTCLHQAAGGTLPEVRPSSGNQLIVVALGHTIRSLDLPLALFDDLISAFGQDTTTTRYASWSEVLDYCRRSANPVGRLVLRIAGYQSEALDRSSDALCTALDCMCLESSPTPAERRKPISRSRI
;
A
#
# COMPACT_ATOMS: atom_id res chain seq x y z
N MET A 1 -6.04 10.10 -30.44
CA MET A 1 -5.72 9.88 -29.01
C MET A 1 -4.34 10.42 -28.73
N SER A 2 -4.16 11.31 -27.75
CA SER A 2 -2.84 11.83 -27.39
C SER A 2 -1.99 10.70 -26.78
N SER A 3 -0.68 10.67 -27.07
CA SER A 3 0.29 9.72 -26.51
C SER A 3 0.16 9.56 -24.98
N ARG A 4 -0.15 10.66 -24.29
CA ARG A 4 -0.37 10.68 -22.83
C ARG A 4 -1.61 9.90 -22.37
N GLY A 5 -2.68 9.91 -23.16
CA GLY A 5 -3.90 9.17 -22.86
C GLY A 5 -3.73 7.66 -23.01
N THR A 6 -2.96 7.23 -24.03
CA THR A 6 -2.60 5.82 -24.22
C THR A 6 -1.75 5.31 -23.06
N LEU A 7 -0.71 6.05 -22.67
CA LEU A 7 0.15 5.68 -21.54
C LEU A 7 -0.64 5.51 -20.23
N LEU A 8 -1.60 6.41 -19.96
CA LEU A 8 -2.40 6.33 -18.74
C LEU A 8 -3.34 5.11 -18.74
N ALA A 9 -3.91 4.76 -19.89
CA ALA A 9 -4.74 3.57 -20.03
C ALA A 9 -3.91 2.29 -19.80
N GLU A 10 -2.71 2.22 -20.37
CA GLU A 10 -1.75 1.13 -20.14
C GLU A 10 -1.35 1.04 -18.67
N ALA A 11 -1.10 2.19 -18.03
CA ALA A 11 -0.75 2.28 -16.63
C ALA A 11 -1.84 1.69 -15.71
N TYR A 12 -3.10 2.09 -15.90
CA TYR A 12 -4.21 1.51 -15.13
C TYR A 12 -4.45 0.03 -15.45
N ALA A 13 -4.24 -0.39 -16.70
CA ALA A 13 -4.35 -1.79 -17.09
C ALA A 13 -3.29 -2.66 -16.40
N ALA A 14 -2.05 -2.17 -16.29
CA ALA A 14 -0.98 -2.83 -15.54
C ALA A 14 -1.34 -3.00 -14.06
N CYS A 15 -1.82 -1.95 -13.41
CA CYS A 15 -2.30 -2.02 -12.02
C CYS A 15 -3.43 -3.05 -11.85
N ALA A 16 -4.41 -3.04 -12.74
CA ALA A 16 -5.53 -3.98 -12.70
C ALA A 16 -5.07 -5.43 -12.96
N SER A 17 -4.06 -5.64 -13.79
CA SER A 17 -3.47 -6.97 -14.03
C SER A 17 -2.77 -7.50 -12.78
N LEU A 18 -1.93 -6.69 -12.15
CA LEU A 18 -1.23 -7.06 -10.92
C LEU A 18 -2.23 -7.34 -9.78
N ALA A 19 -3.27 -6.51 -9.65
CA ALA A 19 -4.29 -6.71 -8.64
C ALA A 19 -5.07 -8.02 -8.81
N ARG A 20 -5.34 -8.44 -10.07
CA ARG A 20 -5.98 -9.72 -10.35
C ARG A 20 -5.07 -10.93 -10.12
N SER A 21 -3.77 -10.81 -10.34
CA SER A 21 -2.85 -11.95 -10.20
C SER A 21 -2.53 -12.29 -8.75
N HIS A 22 -2.53 -11.30 -7.85
CA HIS A 22 -2.12 -11.50 -6.45
C HIS A 22 -3.26 -11.75 -5.47
N TYR A 23 -4.49 -11.53 -5.89
CA TYR A 23 -5.62 -11.48 -4.97
C TYR A 23 -6.71 -12.34 -5.58
N GLU A 24 -6.70 -13.63 -5.21
CA GLU A 24 -7.66 -14.63 -5.70
C GLU A 24 -9.12 -14.19 -5.46
N ASN A 25 -9.35 -13.34 -4.45
CA ASN A 25 -10.65 -12.73 -4.12
C ASN A 25 -10.91 -11.32 -4.70
N PHE A 26 -9.98 -10.72 -5.44
CA PHE A 26 -10.10 -9.35 -5.94
C PHE A 26 -11.17 -9.20 -7.00
N PRO A 27 -11.43 -10.19 -7.89
CA PRO A 27 -12.61 -10.14 -8.74
C PRO A 27 -13.92 -10.03 -7.95
N VAL A 28 -13.98 -10.56 -6.74
CA VAL A 28 -15.17 -10.49 -5.86
C VAL A 28 -15.22 -9.16 -5.11
N ALA A 29 -14.12 -8.76 -4.47
CA ALA A 29 -14.03 -7.49 -3.76
C ALA A 29 -14.21 -6.27 -4.69
N SER A 30 -13.68 -6.33 -5.91
CA SER A 30 -13.82 -5.28 -6.92
C SER A 30 -15.23 -5.19 -7.52
N ARG A 31 -16.02 -6.27 -7.50
CA ARG A 31 -17.45 -6.23 -7.88
C ARG A 31 -18.32 -5.48 -6.87
N LEU A 32 -17.94 -5.50 -5.59
CA LEU A 32 -18.60 -4.71 -4.54
C LEU A 32 -18.28 -3.21 -4.66
N LEU A 33 -17.16 -2.86 -5.31
CA LEU A 33 -16.78 -1.47 -5.55
C LEU A 33 -17.51 -0.88 -6.77
N PRO A 34 -17.99 0.39 -6.66
CA PRO A 34 -18.48 1.16 -7.80
C PRO A 34 -17.47 1.16 -8.96
N PRO A 35 -17.90 1.06 -10.23
CA PRO A 35 -17.01 1.00 -11.40
C PRO A 35 -15.96 2.11 -11.46
N ALA A 36 -16.32 3.32 -11.03
CA ALA A 36 -15.42 4.48 -11.02
C ALA A 36 -14.27 4.35 -10.01
N MET A 37 -14.44 3.61 -8.91
CA MET A 37 -13.41 3.44 -7.88
C MET A 37 -12.37 2.38 -8.28
N ARG A 38 -12.75 1.39 -9.09
CA ARG A 38 -11.92 0.20 -9.37
C ARG A 38 -10.53 0.52 -9.91
N PRO A 39 -10.34 1.44 -10.88
CA PRO A 39 -9.01 1.79 -11.38
C PRO A 39 -8.12 2.39 -10.30
N HIS A 40 -8.68 3.27 -9.47
CA HIS A 40 -7.97 3.96 -8.39
C HIS A 40 -7.58 2.99 -7.26
N VAL A 41 -8.51 2.12 -6.84
CA VAL A 41 -8.22 1.08 -5.85
C VAL A 41 -7.17 0.10 -6.38
N SER A 42 -7.24 -0.28 -7.66
CA SER A 42 -6.22 -1.14 -8.27
C SER A 42 -4.84 -0.49 -8.26
N ALA A 43 -4.75 0.82 -8.51
CA ALA A 43 -3.49 1.56 -8.48
C ALA A 43 -2.89 1.63 -7.06
N VAL A 44 -3.71 1.91 -6.04
CA VAL A 44 -3.28 1.90 -4.63
C VAL A 44 -2.81 0.52 -4.22
N TYR A 45 -3.58 -0.53 -4.54
CA TYR A 45 -3.21 -1.90 -4.24
C TYR A 45 -1.91 -2.31 -4.92
N ALA A 46 -1.77 -2.02 -6.22
CA ALA A 46 -0.58 -2.37 -6.97
C ALA A 46 0.69 -1.70 -6.39
N PHE A 47 0.58 -0.44 -5.96
CA PHE A 47 1.66 0.26 -5.29
C PHE A 47 2.05 -0.39 -3.97
N ALA A 48 1.07 -0.69 -3.10
CA ALA A 48 1.34 -1.33 -1.82
C ALA A 48 1.95 -2.73 -2.02
N ARG A 49 1.50 -3.48 -3.02
CA ARG A 49 2.02 -4.82 -3.32
C ARG A 49 3.48 -4.79 -3.77
N VAL A 50 3.86 -3.84 -4.63
CA VAL A 50 5.27 -3.67 -5.02
C VAL A 50 6.14 -3.31 -3.82
N ALA A 51 5.65 -2.45 -2.92
CA ALA A 51 6.38 -2.09 -1.71
C ALA A 51 6.55 -3.29 -0.75
N ASP A 52 5.50 -4.08 -0.57
CA ASP A 52 5.51 -5.35 0.19
C ASP A 52 6.49 -6.35 -0.42
N ASP A 53 6.50 -6.52 -1.75
CA ASP A 53 7.48 -7.37 -2.44
C ASP A 53 8.92 -6.93 -2.17
N ILE A 54 9.21 -5.63 -2.26
CA ILE A 54 10.54 -5.09 -1.93
C ILE A 54 10.90 -5.38 -0.47
N ALA A 55 9.94 -5.27 0.44
CA ALA A 55 10.16 -5.54 1.86
C ALA A 55 10.37 -7.04 2.14
N ASP A 56 9.71 -7.94 1.43
CA ASP A 56 9.75 -9.40 1.67
C ASP A 56 10.87 -10.14 0.88
N GLU A 57 11.72 -9.42 0.14
CA GLU A 57 12.90 -9.96 -0.56
C GLU A 57 13.96 -10.54 0.42
N GLY A 58 13.71 -11.72 0.98
CA GLY A 58 14.44 -12.29 2.12
C GLY A 58 15.93 -12.60 1.87
N VAL A 59 16.37 -12.74 0.63
CA VAL A 59 17.80 -12.95 0.28
C VAL A 59 18.55 -11.62 0.20
N VAL A 60 17.84 -10.50 0.07
CA VAL A 60 18.42 -9.17 -0.09
C VAL A 60 18.64 -8.52 1.28
N PRO A 61 19.83 -7.91 1.54
CA PRO A 61 20.09 -7.21 2.79
C PRO A 61 19.02 -6.15 3.12
N ALA A 62 18.68 -6.00 4.40
CA ALA A 62 17.68 -5.04 4.85
C ALA A 62 18.01 -3.60 4.40
N SER A 63 19.29 -3.20 4.42
CA SER A 63 19.73 -1.90 3.93
C SER A 63 19.40 -1.68 2.45
N THR A 64 19.64 -2.69 1.61
CA THR A 64 19.31 -2.63 0.17
C THR A 64 17.80 -2.54 -0.05
N ARG A 65 17.00 -3.30 0.71
CA ARG A 65 15.53 -3.21 0.65
C ARG A 65 15.03 -1.82 1.07
N GLN A 66 15.61 -1.23 2.10
CA GLN A 66 15.31 0.14 2.53
C GLN A 66 15.65 1.18 1.47
N THR A 67 16.80 1.06 0.80
CA THR A 67 17.13 1.93 -0.35
C THR A 67 16.10 1.80 -1.46
N ARG A 68 15.71 0.57 -1.82
CA ARG A 68 14.68 0.34 -2.85
C ARG A 68 13.32 0.94 -2.48
N LEU A 69 12.92 0.86 -1.21
CA LEU A 69 11.70 1.50 -0.71
C LEU A 69 11.78 3.03 -0.78
N ALA A 70 12.93 3.62 -0.45
CA ALA A 70 13.15 5.07 -0.57
C ALA A 70 13.13 5.54 -2.04
N ASP A 71 13.71 4.75 -2.95
CA ASP A 71 13.65 5.02 -4.39
C ASP A 71 12.20 4.94 -4.88
N TRP A 72 11.44 3.94 -4.42
CA TRP A 72 10.02 3.78 -4.74
C TRP A 72 9.18 4.96 -4.25
N GLN A 73 9.42 5.43 -3.02
CA GLN A 73 8.81 6.63 -2.47
C GLN A 73 9.13 7.87 -3.29
N THR A 74 10.39 8.04 -3.69
CA THR A 74 10.84 9.15 -4.53
C THR A 74 10.13 9.14 -5.89
N CYS A 75 10.01 7.97 -6.52
CA CYS A 75 9.25 7.81 -7.76
C CYS A 75 7.78 8.19 -7.58
N LEU A 76 7.14 7.81 -6.47
CA LEU A 76 5.76 8.21 -6.18
C LEU A 76 5.62 9.72 -6.05
N HIS A 77 6.51 10.37 -5.28
CA HIS A 77 6.46 11.82 -5.04
C HIS A 77 6.64 12.61 -6.34
N GLN A 78 7.60 12.21 -7.18
CA GLN A 78 7.78 12.78 -8.52
C GLN A 78 6.52 12.59 -9.36
N ALA A 79 6.03 11.35 -9.42
CA ALA A 79 4.85 11.00 -10.19
C ALA A 79 3.60 11.72 -9.70
N ALA A 80 3.46 12.04 -8.40
CA ALA A 80 2.38 12.82 -7.81
C ALA A 80 2.52 14.33 -8.13
N GLY A 81 3.74 14.86 -8.11
CA GLY A 81 4.08 16.23 -8.53
C GLY A 81 3.90 16.52 -10.02
N GLY A 82 3.55 15.51 -10.83
CA GLY A 82 3.32 15.65 -12.27
C GLY A 82 4.55 15.39 -13.12
N THR A 83 5.69 15.11 -12.49
CA THR A 83 6.92 14.70 -13.16
C THR A 83 6.86 13.20 -13.39
N LEU A 84 6.64 12.80 -14.64
CA LEU A 84 6.75 11.38 -14.98
C LEU A 84 8.23 11.03 -15.08
N PRO A 85 8.69 9.91 -14.49
CA PRO A 85 10.00 9.35 -14.81
C PRO A 85 10.14 9.16 -16.32
N GLU A 86 11.35 9.03 -16.86
CA GLU A 86 11.50 8.52 -18.24
C GLU A 86 10.97 7.09 -18.30
N VAL A 87 9.69 6.95 -18.67
CA VAL A 87 8.99 5.66 -18.68
C VAL A 87 9.14 5.02 -20.04
N ARG A 88 9.71 3.81 -20.07
CA ARG A 88 9.51 2.90 -21.20
C ARG A 88 8.22 2.10 -20.98
N PRO A 89 7.37 1.91 -21.98
CA PRO A 89 6.09 1.18 -21.83
C PRO A 89 6.22 -0.24 -21.26
N SER A 90 7.41 -0.83 -21.29
CA SER A 90 7.74 -2.17 -20.76
C SER A 90 8.31 -2.19 -19.34
N SER A 91 8.53 -1.04 -18.69
CA SER A 91 9.00 -0.96 -17.31
C SER A 91 7.83 -1.13 -16.32
N GLY A 92 7.49 -2.38 -15.99
CA GLY A 92 6.27 -2.74 -15.26
C GLY A 92 5.92 -1.87 -14.03
N ASN A 93 6.87 -1.65 -13.12
CA ASN A 93 6.61 -0.86 -11.90
C ASN A 93 6.48 0.65 -12.18
N GLN A 94 7.08 1.16 -13.26
CA GLN A 94 6.95 2.57 -13.62
C GLN A 94 5.51 2.91 -14.05
N LEU A 95 4.82 1.97 -14.73
CA LEU A 95 3.41 2.13 -15.06
C LEU A 95 2.53 2.25 -13.81
N ILE A 96 2.89 1.58 -12.71
CA ILE A 96 2.14 1.66 -11.46
C ILE A 96 2.22 3.07 -10.85
N VAL A 97 3.42 3.67 -10.80
CA VAL A 97 3.55 5.05 -10.29
C VAL A 97 2.89 6.08 -11.20
N VAL A 98 2.84 5.84 -12.52
CA VAL A 98 2.11 6.72 -13.45
C VAL A 98 0.60 6.73 -13.12
N ALA A 99 -0.01 5.55 -12.98
CA ALA A 99 -1.42 5.43 -12.64
C ALA A 99 -1.75 5.96 -11.25
N LEU A 100 -0.88 5.69 -10.27
CA LEU A 100 -1.08 6.17 -8.91
C LEU A 100 -0.87 7.68 -8.80
N GLY A 101 0.18 8.23 -9.43
CA GLY A 101 0.41 9.68 -9.46
C GLY A 101 -0.74 10.44 -10.11
N HIS A 102 -1.33 9.88 -11.18
CA HIS A 102 -2.58 10.40 -11.73
C HIS A 102 -3.73 10.33 -10.72
N THR A 103 -3.95 9.17 -10.09
CA THR A 103 -4.98 8.96 -9.07
C THR A 103 -4.87 9.94 -7.91
N ILE A 104 -3.66 10.17 -7.40
CA ILE A 104 -3.37 11.12 -6.31
C ILE A 104 -3.81 12.52 -6.70
N ARG A 105 -3.42 13.02 -7.88
CA ARG A 105 -3.82 14.34 -8.34
C ARG A 105 -5.31 14.45 -8.65
N SER A 106 -5.91 13.42 -9.24
CA SER A 106 -7.31 13.44 -9.65
C SER A 106 -8.26 13.45 -8.46
N LEU A 107 -7.88 12.82 -7.35
CA LEU A 107 -8.72 12.65 -6.17
C LEU A 107 -8.19 13.42 -4.94
N ASP A 108 -7.15 14.22 -5.13
CA ASP A 108 -6.45 14.97 -4.07
C ASP A 108 -6.08 14.07 -2.86
N LEU A 109 -5.48 12.92 -3.15
CA LEU A 109 -5.14 11.95 -2.10
C LEU A 109 -3.95 12.44 -1.28
N PRO A 110 -4.01 12.39 0.07
CA PRO A 110 -2.90 12.82 0.90
C PRO A 110 -1.68 11.91 0.71
N LEU A 111 -0.55 12.48 0.26
CA LEU A 111 0.71 11.76 0.08
C LEU A 111 1.20 11.09 1.36
N ALA A 112 0.98 11.74 2.51
CA ALA A 112 1.35 11.22 3.83
C ALA A 112 0.81 9.81 4.11
N LEU A 113 -0.37 9.45 3.58
CA LEU A 113 -0.92 8.10 3.75
C LEU A 113 -0.10 7.04 3.02
N PHE A 114 0.54 7.38 1.91
CA PHE A 114 1.43 6.48 1.20
C PHE A 114 2.81 6.40 1.86
N ASP A 115 3.28 7.53 2.41
CA ASP A 115 4.53 7.58 3.18
C ASP A 115 4.44 6.71 4.43
N ASP A 116 3.29 6.71 5.11
CA ASP A 116 3.01 5.83 6.25
C ASP A 116 3.11 4.35 5.86
N LEU A 117 2.52 3.95 4.72
CA LEU A 117 2.61 2.57 4.22
C LEU A 117 4.07 2.16 3.95
N ILE A 118 4.83 3.00 3.25
CA ILE A 118 6.25 2.73 2.98
C ILE A 118 7.06 2.63 4.27
N SER A 119 6.75 3.48 5.27
CA SER A 119 7.38 3.40 6.60
C SER A 119 7.10 2.07 7.29
N ALA A 120 5.87 1.55 7.19
CA ALA A 120 5.51 0.24 7.74
C ALA A 120 6.29 -0.89 7.05
N PHE A 121 6.34 -0.91 5.72
CA PHE A 121 7.14 -1.87 4.95
C PHE A 121 8.63 -1.77 5.26
N GLY A 122 9.16 -0.56 5.45
CA GLY A 122 10.53 -0.33 5.91
C GLY A 122 10.79 -0.96 7.27
N GLN A 123 9.84 -0.85 8.20
CA GLN A 123 9.93 -1.50 9.51
C GLN A 123 9.88 -3.03 9.40
N ASP A 124 9.11 -3.59 8.46
CA ASP A 124 9.05 -5.04 8.19
C ASP A 124 10.42 -5.64 7.83
N THR A 125 11.31 -4.84 7.24
CA THR A 125 12.67 -5.30 6.89
C THR A 125 13.59 -5.59 8.09
N THR A 126 13.30 -5.00 9.25
CA THR A 126 14.18 -5.03 10.44
C THR A 126 13.50 -5.57 11.69
N THR A 127 12.18 -5.39 11.81
CA THR A 127 11.44 -5.75 13.02
C THR A 127 10.82 -7.12 12.85
N THR A 128 11.30 -8.10 13.61
CA THR A 128 10.76 -9.47 13.64
C THR A 128 9.89 -9.74 14.87
N ARG A 129 9.81 -8.80 15.81
CA ARG A 129 9.08 -8.92 17.08
C ARG A 129 8.72 -7.55 17.64
N TYR A 130 7.56 -7.42 18.28
CA TYR A 130 7.18 -6.22 19.02
C TYR A 130 7.36 -6.41 20.53
N ALA A 131 7.79 -5.38 21.25
CA ALA A 131 7.98 -5.43 22.69
C ALA A 131 6.69 -5.15 23.47
N SER A 132 5.74 -4.42 22.87
CA SER A 132 4.52 -3.96 23.54
C SER A 132 3.33 -3.84 22.62
N TRP A 133 2.12 -3.82 23.19
CA TRP A 133 0.89 -3.56 22.44
C TRP A 133 0.87 -2.15 21.81
N SER A 134 1.47 -1.16 22.46
CA SER A 134 1.61 0.19 21.89
C SER A 134 2.42 0.21 20.59
N GLU A 135 3.45 -0.63 20.46
CA GLU A 135 4.21 -0.75 19.20
C GLU A 135 3.40 -1.44 18.10
N VAL A 136 2.55 -2.39 18.47
CA VAL A 136 1.60 -3.01 17.52
C VAL A 136 0.61 -1.97 17.00
N LEU A 137 0.01 -1.18 17.90
CA LEU A 137 -0.92 -0.12 17.50
C LEU A 137 -0.25 0.98 16.67
N ASP A 138 0.99 1.34 16.99
CA ASP A 138 1.78 2.28 16.17
C ASP A 138 2.08 1.72 14.78
N TYR A 139 2.38 0.42 14.69
CA TYR A 139 2.51 -0.25 13.40
C TYR A 139 1.19 -0.21 12.61
N CYS A 140 0.06 -0.61 13.22
CA CYS A 140 -1.25 -0.58 12.57
C CYS A 140 -1.66 0.82 12.05
N ARG A 141 -1.24 1.88 12.76
CA ARG A 141 -1.43 3.27 12.33
C ARG A 141 -0.76 3.55 10.98
N ARG A 142 0.33 2.86 10.67
CA ARG A 142 1.12 3.05 9.44
C ARG A 142 0.88 1.97 8.39
N SER A 143 0.56 0.75 8.77
CA SER A 143 0.34 -0.39 7.84
C SER A 143 -1.09 -0.44 7.29
N ALA A 144 -2.10 -0.37 8.16
CA ALA A 144 -3.49 -0.70 7.81
C ALA A 144 -4.40 0.52 7.75
N ASN A 145 -4.30 1.42 8.73
CA ASN A 145 -5.16 2.60 8.82
C ASN A 145 -5.08 3.51 7.56
N PRO A 146 -3.90 3.73 6.94
CA PRO A 146 -3.83 4.55 5.73
C PRO A 146 -4.61 3.93 4.57
N VAL A 147 -4.68 2.60 4.45
CA VAL A 147 -5.47 1.92 3.41
C VAL A 147 -6.95 2.24 3.56
N GLY A 148 -7.50 2.12 4.78
CA GLY A 148 -8.90 2.41 5.05
C GLY A 148 -9.26 3.87 4.73
N ARG A 149 -8.38 4.80 5.11
CA ARG A 149 -8.54 6.23 4.78
C ARG A 149 -8.46 6.49 3.27
N LEU A 150 -7.53 5.85 2.55
CA LEU A 150 -7.43 5.96 1.09
C LEU A 150 -8.70 5.49 0.40
N VAL A 151 -9.30 4.38 0.85
CA VAL A 151 -10.58 3.90 0.32
C VAL A 151 -11.71 4.91 0.53
N LEU A 152 -11.77 5.55 1.71
CA LEU A 152 -12.74 6.62 1.97
C LEU A 152 -12.54 7.81 1.03
N ARG A 153 -11.30 8.26 0.83
CA ARG A 153 -10.98 9.36 -0.09
C ARG A 153 -11.34 9.01 -1.53
N ILE A 154 -11.06 7.77 -1.98
CA ILE A 154 -11.47 7.29 -3.31
C ILE A 154 -12.99 7.25 -3.47
N ALA A 155 -13.71 6.95 -2.40
CA ALA A 155 -15.18 7.01 -2.37
C ALA A 155 -15.75 8.43 -2.27
N GLY A 156 -14.89 9.46 -2.14
CA GLY A 156 -15.28 10.86 -2.04
C GLY A 156 -15.61 11.34 -0.63
N TYR A 157 -15.28 10.57 0.41
CA TYR A 157 -15.53 10.94 1.80
C TYR A 157 -14.30 11.57 2.46
N GLN A 158 -14.50 12.76 3.04
CA GLN A 158 -13.52 13.47 3.85
C GLN A 158 -14.14 13.82 5.21
N SER A 159 -14.00 12.93 6.18
CA SER A 159 -14.57 13.13 7.52
C SER A 159 -13.70 12.46 8.57
N GLU A 160 -13.30 13.24 9.57
CA GLU A 160 -12.50 12.73 10.69
C GLU A 160 -13.24 11.63 11.48
N ALA A 161 -14.58 11.71 11.58
CA ALA A 161 -15.38 10.69 12.25
C ALA A 161 -15.38 9.35 11.48
N LEU A 162 -15.41 9.42 10.15
CA LEU A 162 -15.27 8.24 9.30
C LEU A 162 -13.84 7.69 9.35
N ASP A 163 -12.83 8.57 9.37
CA ASP A 163 -11.44 8.14 9.51
C ASP A 163 -11.23 7.38 10.83
N ARG A 164 -11.74 7.88 11.96
CA ARG A 164 -11.65 7.17 13.25
C ARG A 164 -12.34 5.80 13.23
N SER A 165 -13.51 5.72 12.60
CA SER A 165 -14.24 4.45 12.46
C SER A 165 -13.48 3.46 11.57
N SER A 166 -12.91 3.95 10.48
CA SER A 166 -12.09 3.18 9.54
C SER A 166 -10.82 2.67 10.22
N ASP A 167 -10.11 3.53 10.94
CA ASP A 167 -8.91 3.17 11.70
C ASP A 167 -9.19 2.07 12.72
N ALA A 168 -10.30 2.15 13.46
CA ALA A 168 -10.67 1.13 14.43
C ALA A 168 -10.89 -0.24 13.75
N LEU A 169 -11.56 -0.27 12.60
CA LEU A 169 -11.78 -1.49 11.83
C LEU A 169 -10.45 -2.03 11.26
N CYS A 170 -9.66 -1.17 10.61
CA CYS A 170 -8.37 -1.53 10.02
C CYS A 170 -7.39 -2.06 11.08
N THR A 171 -7.28 -1.39 12.22
CA THR A 171 -6.45 -1.84 13.35
C THR A 171 -6.92 -3.20 13.87
N ALA A 172 -8.23 -3.41 14.05
CA ALA A 172 -8.74 -4.69 14.52
C ALA A 172 -8.42 -5.84 13.55
N LEU A 173 -8.61 -5.62 12.24
CA LEU A 173 -8.29 -6.61 11.21
C LEU A 173 -6.79 -6.92 11.15
N ASP A 174 -5.94 -5.90 11.24
CA ASP A 174 -4.49 -6.07 11.16
C ASP A 174 -3.94 -6.82 12.40
N CYS A 175 -4.43 -6.49 13.60
CA CYS A 175 -4.12 -7.26 14.81
C CYS A 175 -4.49 -8.74 14.68
N MET A 176 -5.67 -9.05 14.10
CA MET A 176 -6.07 -10.44 13.86
C MET A 176 -5.10 -11.15 12.91
N CYS A 177 -4.64 -10.47 11.85
CA CYS A 177 -3.65 -10.99 10.90
C CYS A 177 -2.29 -11.25 11.55
N LEU A 178 -1.84 -10.36 12.43
CA LEU A 178 -0.57 -10.52 13.16
C LEU A 178 -0.61 -11.70 14.16
N GLU A 179 -1.81 -12.02 14.68
CA GLU A 179 -2.00 -13.09 15.66
C GLU A 179 -2.33 -14.46 15.06
N SER A 180 -2.77 -14.56 13.81
CA SER A 180 -3.45 -15.74 13.24
C SER A 180 -2.57 -16.97 12.95
N SER A 181 -1.30 -16.99 13.36
CA SER A 181 -0.48 -18.19 13.26
C SER A 181 -0.63 -19.09 14.51
N PRO A 182 -0.87 -20.40 14.32
CA PRO A 182 -1.20 -21.34 15.39
C PRO A 182 -0.06 -21.56 16.39
N THR A 183 1.20 -21.32 16.00
CA THR A 183 2.33 -21.37 16.91
C THR A 183 3.00 -19.99 17.11
N PRO A 184 3.55 -19.69 18.29
CA PRO A 184 4.29 -18.45 18.54
C PRO A 184 5.48 -18.21 17.61
N ALA A 185 6.03 -19.27 17.01
CA ALA A 185 7.16 -19.22 16.08
C ALA A 185 6.73 -18.85 14.65
N GLU A 186 5.47 -19.05 14.30
CA GLU A 186 4.91 -18.80 12.96
C GLU A 186 4.18 -17.45 12.87
N ARG A 187 3.97 -16.75 13.99
CA ARG A 187 3.32 -15.43 13.99
C ARG A 187 4.20 -14.42 13.23
N ARG A 188 3.61 -13.66 12.30
CA ARG A 188 4.24 -12.49 11.69
C ARG A 188 4.44 -11.47 12.83
N LYS A 189 5.62 -11.49 13.45
CA LYS A 189 6.06 -10.61 14.56
C LYS A 189 5.35 -10.80 15.91
N PRO A 190 5.71 -11.83 16.72
CA PRO A 190 5.08 -12.06 18.03
C PRO A 190 5.33 -10.90 19.02
N ILE A 191 4.50 -10.75 20.06
CA ILE A 191 4.75 -9.79 21.16
C ILE A 191 5.71 -10.42 22.19
N SER A 192 6.66 -9.66 22.73
CA SER A 192 7.55 -10.09 23.82
C SER A 192 6.76 -10.38 25.09
N ARG A 193 6.71 -11.65 25.51
CA ARG A 193 6.05 -12.09 26.75
C ARG A 193 6.89 -11.82 28.02
N SER A 194 8.03 -11.16 27.91
CA SER A 194 8.95 -10.93 29.05
C SER A 194 8.58 -9.75 29.95
N ARG A 195 7.47 -9.04 29.69
CA ARG A 195 6.96 -7.94 30.52
C ARG A 195 5.42 -7.87 30.49
N ILE A 196 4.76 -8.98 30.82
CA ILE A 196 3.38 -8.97 31.35
C ILE A 196 3.47 -9.44 32.79
#